data_AF-A0A358W2V4-F1
#
_entry.id   AF-A0A358W2V4-F1
#
_cell.length_a   1.000
_cell.length_b   1.000
_cell.length_c   1.000
_cell.angle_alpha   90.00
_cell.angle_beta   90.00
_cell.angle_gamma   90.00
#
_symmetry.space_group_name_H-M   'P 1'
#
loop_
_entity.id
_entity.type
_entity.pdbx_description
1 polymer ?
#
loop_
_entity_poly.entity_id
_entity_poly.type
_entity_poly.pdbx_seq_one_letter_code
_entity_poly.pdbx_strand_id
1 'polypeptide(L)'
;MRMSLIRSSYFPDPLPEIGEHEIEFAVYPHTGNWTNARSTRCGYEFNNRLEAFYDDPHEGILGDVMTTVEVEPENIIIAAIKRAEDDDSIILRMYETNGVETVGNVKISLFAETVVETDLLEQPVGDIVKIQNGVFSSVFKPYEIKTFKVK
;
A
#
# COMPACT_ATOMS: atom_id res chain seq x y z
N MET A 1 -21.22 -19.16 -0.01
CA MET A 1 -20.75 -17.78 -0.25
C MET A 1 -21.75 -17.09 -1.15
N ARG A 2 -22.19 -15.87 -0.83
CA ARG A 2 -23.14 -15.08 -1.64
C ARG A 2 -22.60 -13.66 -1.74
N MET A 3 -22.41 -13.16 -2.96
CA MET A 3 -22.02 -11.78 -3.24
C MET A 3 -23.23 -11.06 -3.87
N SER A 4 -23.50 -9.83 -3.44
CA SER A 4 -24.51 -8.99 -4.08
C SER A 4 -23.80 -8.12 -5.10
N LEU A 5 -24.18 -8.19 -6.36
CA LEU A 5 -23.52 -7.47 -7.44
C LEU A 5 -24.13 -6.08 -7.66
N ILE A 6 -25.47 -5.99 -7.65
CA ILE A 6 -26.21 -4.74 -7.88
C ILE A 6 -27.37 -4.66 -6.89
N ARG A 7 -27.70 -3.45 -6.44
CA ARG A 7 -28.90 -3.16 -5.64
C ARG A 7 -29.63 -1.94 -6.20
N SER A 8 -30.74 -2.16 -6.91
CA SER A 8 -31.55 -1.09 -7.51
C SER A 8 -32.71 -0.69 -6.57
N SER A 9 -32.47 0.28 -5.68
CA SER A 9 -33.48 0.76 -4.71
C SER A 9 -34.14 2.05 -5.21
N TYR A 10 -35.46 2.01 -5.47
CA TYR A 10 -36.22 3.06 -6.16
C TYR A 10 -36.29 4.44 -5.50
N PHE A 11 -36.05 4.55 -4.19
CA PHE A 11 -36.05 5.85 -3.49
C PHE A 11 -34.67 6.09 -2.90
N PRO A 12 -34.05 7.27 -3.12
CA PRO A 12 -34.61 8.49 -3.71
C PRO A 12 -34.53 8.61 -5.24
N ASP A 13 -33.91 7.65 -5.93
CA ASP A 13 -33.68 7.67 -7.38
C ASP A 13 -34.64 6.72 -8.13
N PRO A 14 -35.58 7.22 -8.95
CA PRO A 14 -36.54 6.41 -9.67
C PRO A 14 -35.94 5.60 -10.84
N LEU A 15 -34.68 5.86 -11.23
CA LEU A 15 -33.98 5.12 -12.29
C LEU A 15 -32.62 4.57 -11.81
N PRO A 16 -32.56 3.92 -10.63
CA PRO A 16 -31.29 3.55 -10.04
C PRO A 16 -30.68 2.40 -10.83
N GLU A 17 -29.39 2.50 -11.09
CA GLU A 17 -28.60 1.45 -11.75
C GLU A 17 -29.01 1.18 -13.21
N ILE A 18 -29.74 2.08 -13.88
CA ILE A 18 -29.97 1.96 -15.33
C ILE A 18 -28.67 2.31 -16.07
N GLY A 19 -28.09 1.32 -16.76
CA GLY A 19 -26.87 1.48 -17.54
C GLY A 19 -26.16 0.16 -17.74
N GLU A 20 -24.99 0.22 -18.36
CA GLU A 20 -24.08 -0.93 -18.46
C GLU A 20 -23.20 -0.99 -17.21
N HIS A 21 -23.06 -2.19 -16.65
CA HIS A 21 -22.26 -2.43 -15.45
C HIS A 21 -21.22 -3.50 -15.74
N GLU A 22 -19.97 -3.17 -15.49
CA GLU A 22 -18.86 -4.12 -15.49
C GLU A 22 -18.46 -4.39 -14.04
N ILE A 23 -18.56 -5.65 -13.60
CA ILE A 23 -18.31 -6.04 -12.21
C ILE A 23 -17.30 -7.17 -12.20
N GLU A 24 -16.13 -6.89 -11.65
CA GLU A 24 -15.06 -7.86 -11.54
C GLU A 24 -15.06 -8.50 -10.15
N PHE A 25 -14.94 -9.83 -10.12
CA PHE A 25 -14.74 -10.57 -8.88
C PHE A 25 -13.84 -11.77 -9.14
N ALA A 26 -13.17 -12.25 -8.10
CA ALA A 26 -12.37 -13.46 -8.13
C ALA A 26 -12.75 -14.38 -6.99
N VAL A 27 -12.75 -15.68 -7.26
CA VAL A 27 -12.69 -16.71 -6.21
C VAL A 27 -11.24 -17.15 -6.12
N TYR A 28 -10.64 -17.01 -4.94
CA TYR A 28 -9.25 -17.38 -4.67
C TYR A 28 -9.21 -18.55 -3.68
N PRO A 29 -9.28 -19.81 -4.15
CA PRO A 29 -9.13 -20.97 -3.30
C PRO A 29 -7.69 -21.07 -2.80
N HIS A 30 -7.51 -21.35 -1.51
CA HIS A 30 -6.19 -21.51 -0.91
C HIS A 30 -6.21 -22.62 0.14
N THR A 31 -5.02 -23.13 0.48
CA THR A 31 -4.82 -24.02 1.62
C THR A 31 -4.50 -23.21 2.87
N GLY A 32 -4.71 -23.80 4.05
CA GLY A 32 -4.47 -23.10 5.32
C GLY A 32 -5.46 -21.96 5.57
N ASN A 33 -5.04 -21.01 6.40
CA ASN A 33 -5.84 -19.83 6.72
C ASN A 33 -5.56 -18.66 5.75
N TRP A 34 -6.29 -17.57 5.91
CA TRP A 34 -6.19 -16.40 5.03
C TRP A 34 -4.84 -15.67 5.13
N THR A 35 -4.14 -15.75 6.28
CA THR A 35 -2.83 -15.12 6.48
C THR A 35 -1.74 -15.86 5.72
N ASN A 36 -1.69 -17.19 5.83
CA ASN A 36 -0.76 -18.03 5.06
C ASN A 36 -0.98 -17.90 3.55
N ALA A 37 -2.23 -17.73 3.14
CA ALA A 37 -2.62 -17.54 1.76
C ALA A 37 -2.37 -16.12 1.22
N ARG A 38 -1.89 -15.19 2.06
CA ARG A 38 -1.67 -13.79 1.69
C ARG A 38 -2.92 -13.14 1.09
N SER A 39 -4.10 -13.52 1.61
CA SER A 39 -5.40 -13.18 1.00
C SER A 39 -5.59 -11.66 0.90
N THR A 40 -5.13 -10.91 1.91
CA THR A 40 -5.16 -9.44 1.89
C THR A 40 -4.37 -8.88 0.70
N ARG A 41 -3.14 -9.38 0.48
CA ARG A 41 -2.29 -8.98 -0.64
C ARG A 41 -2.90 -9.33 -1.99
N CYS A 42 -3.44 -10.54 -2.15
CA CYS A 42 -4.16 -10.93 -3.37
C CYS A 42 -5.37 -10.01 -3.64
N GLY A 43 -6.06 -9.57 -2.58
CA GLY A 43 -7.10 -8.55 -2.68
C GLY A 43 -6.59 -7.23 -3.24
N TYR A 44 -5.43 -6.74 -2.77
CA TYR A 44 -4.80 -5.55 -3.35
C TYR A 44 -4.37 -5.76 -4.79
N GLU A 45 -3.68 -6.85 -5.10
CA GLU A 45 -3.19 -7.14 -6.46
C GLU A 45 -4.35 -7.27 -7.47
N PHE A 46 -5.51 -7.78 -7.04
CA PHE A 46 -6.72 -7.81 -7.87
C PHE A 46 -7.28 -6.39 -8.13
N ASN A 47 -7.25 -5.51 -7.14
CA ASN A 47 -7.80 -4.15 -7.25
C ASN A 47 -6.80 -3.12 -7.81
N ASN A 48 -5.50 -3.42 -7.86
CA ASN A 48 -4.45 -2.53 -8.35
C ASN A 48 -3.85 -3.12 -9.63
N ARG A 49 -4.34 -2.64 -10.77
CA ARG A 49 -3.89 -3.11 -12.08
C ARG A 49 -2.48 -2.62 -12.37
N LEU A 50 -1.73 -3.43 -13.10
CA LEU A 50 -0.45 -3.01 -13.66
C LEU A 50 -0.69 -1.95 -14.73
N GLU A 51 0.02 -0.83 -14.61
CA GLU A 51 0.04 0.21 -15.62
C GLU A 51 1.22 -0.01 -16.56
N ALA A 52 0.95 0.05 -17.86
CA ALA A 52 1.97 -0.09 -18.89
C ALA A 52 2.03 1.21 -19.69
N PHE A 53 3.24 1.74 -19.84
CA PHE A 53 3.52 2.95 -20.61
C PHE A 53 4.49 2.61 -21.73
N TYR A 54 4.31 3.26 -22.87
CA TYR A 54 5.25 3.21 -23.98
C TYR A 54 6.04 4.51 -24.00
N ASP A 55 7.34 4.39 -24.20
CA ASP A 55 8.24 5.52 -24.41
C ASP A 55 9.25 5.17 -25.52
N ASP A 56 9.77 6.20 -26.18
CA ASP A 56 10.81 6.05 -27.18
C ASP A 56 12.17 5.80 -26.49
N PRO A 57 13.11 5.05 -27.10
CA PRO A 57 14.42 4.83 -26.51
C PRO A 57 15.16 6.16 -26.26
N HIS A 58 15.59 6.37 -25.01
CA HIS A 58 16.36 7.53 -24.60
C HIS A 58 17.38 7.17 -23.52
N GLU A 59 18.37 8.03 -23.29
CA GLU A 59 19.27 7.87 -22.15
C GLU A 59 18.53 8.16 -20.83
N GLY A 60 18.85 7.42 -19.78
CA GLY A 60 18.23 7.55 -18.47
C GLY A 60 19.21 7.23 -17.34
N ILE A 61 18.93 7.76 -16.15
CA ILE A 61 19.73 7.50 -14.93
C ILE A 61 19.24 6.27 -14.16
N LEU A 62 18.06 5.74 -14.50
CA LEU A 62 17.48 4.55 -13.88
C LEU A 62 17.81 3.33 -14.73
N GLY A 63 17.99 2.17 -14.08
CA GLY A 63 18.14 0.91 -14.79
C GLY A 63 16.82 0.39 -15.34
N ASP A 64 16.89 -0.55 -16.27
CA ASP A 64 15.73 -1.19 -16.92
C ASP A 64 14.73 -1.81 -15.94
N VAL A 65 15.21 -2.20 -14.75
CA VAL A 65 14.41 -2.73 -13.66
C VAL A 65 14.82 -2.03 -12.36
N MET A 66 13.84 -1.45 -11.67
CA MET A 66 14.04 -0.81 -10.38
C MET A 66 12.89 -1.14 -9.42
N THR A 67 13.24 -1.46 -8.17
CA THR A 67 12.29 -1.51 -7.05
C THR A 67 12.41 -0.22 -6.25
N THR A 68 11.34 0.57 -6.17
CA THR A 68 11.36 1.86 -5.46
C THR A 68 11.29 1.70 -3.94
N VAL A 69 10.30 0.93 -3.47
CA VAL A 69 10.09 0.61 -2.06
C VAL A 69 9.87 -0.90 -1.94
N GLU A 70 10.56 -1.53 -1.00
CA GLU A 70 10.45 -2.93 -0.66
C GLU A 70 10.15 -3.04 0.84
N VAL A 71 9.18 -3.87 1.21
CA VAL A 71 8.72 -4.03 2.60
C VAL A 71 8.66 -5.51 2.95
N GLU A 72 9.23 -5.85 4.09
CA GLU A 72 9.22 -7.19 4.67
C GLU A 72 8.84 -7.12 6.15
N PRO A 73 8.22 -8.15 6.74
CA PRO A 73 7.63 -9.32 6.09
C PRO A 73 6.30 -9.01 5.39
N GLU A 74 5.75 -10.01 4.68
CA GLU A 74 4.58 -9.86 3.79
C GLU A 74 3.28 -9.42 4.48
N ASN A 75 3.20 -9.46 5.82
CA ASN A 75 2.05 -9.00 6.59
C ASN A 75 2.12 -7.51 6.96
N ILE A 76 3.12 -6.77 6.46
CA ILE A 76 3.10 -5.31 6.42
C ILE A 76 2.78 -4.87 4.99
N ILE A 77 1.64 -4.21 4.79
CA ILE A 77 1.21 -3.73 3.48
C ILE A 77 1.33 -2.22 3.40
N ILE A 78 1.88 -1.71 2.30
CA ILE A 78 1.83 -0.29 1.95
C ILE A 78 0.40 0.05 1.50
N ALA A 79 -0.26 0.93 2.25
CA ALA A 79 -1.59 1.44 1.94
C ALA A 79 -1.54 2.74 1.13
N ALA A 80 -0.49 3.54 1.27
CA ALA A 80 -0.30 4.75 0.48
C ALA A 80 1.16 5.15 0.35
N ILE A 81 1.51 5.68 -0.82
CA ILE A 81 2.74 6.43 -1.10
C ILE A 81 2.30 7.75 -1.70
N LYS A 82 2.66 8.87 -1.08
CA LYS A 82 2.38 10.20 -1.63
C LYS A 82 3.47 11.19 -1.28
N ARG A 83 3.46 12.36 -1.91
CA ARG A 83 4.25 13.51 -1.45
C ARG A 83 3.63 14.11 -0.18
N ALA A 84 4.44 14.61 0.75
CA ALA A 84 4.00 15.37 1.91
C ALA A 84 3.27 16.66 1.51
N GLU A 85 2.40 17.16 2.37
CA GLU A 85 1.65 18.40 2.07
C GLU A 85 2.53 19.65 2.13
N ASP A 86 3.47 19.69 3.07
CA ASP A 86 4.23 20.90 3.40
C ASP A 86 5.62 20.96 2.76
N ASP A 87 6.14 19.87 2.20
CA ASP A 87 7.49 19.80 1.63
C ASP A 87 7.67 18.71 0.55
N ASP A 88 8.92 18.43 0.19
CA ASP A 88 9.31 17.43 -0.83
C ASP A 88 9.47 16.01 -0.25
N SER A 89 9.16 15.79 1.03
CA SER A 89 9.23 14.45 1.62
C SER A 89 8.17 13.51 1.03
N ILE A 90 8.41 12.22 1.18
CA ILE A 90 7.47 11.15 0.83
C ILE A 90 6.78 10.65 2.10
N ILE A 91 5.47 10.52 2.04
CA ILE A 91 4.66 9.87 3.06
C ILE A 91 4.41 8.42 2.65
N LEU A 92 4.85 7.50 3.51
CA LEU A 92 4.59 6.07 3.41
C LEU A 92 3.63 5.67 4.52
N ARG A 93 2.43 5.22 4.16
CA ARG A 93 1.47 4.63 5.10
C ARG A 93 1.46 3.14 4.94
N MET A 94 1.67 2.42 6.04
CA MET A 94 1.68 0.97 6.07
C MET A 94 0.85 0.46 7.24
N TYR A 95 0.44 -0.79 7.17
CA TYR A 95 -0.26 -1.43 8.27
C TYR A 95 -0.01 -2.92 8.36
N GLU A 96 -0.14 -3.45 9.57
CA GLU A 96 -0.03 -4.87 9.87
C GLU A 96 -1.36 -5.59 9.59
N THR A 97 -1.32 -6.72 8.88
CA THR A 97 -2.54 -7.33 8.35
C THR A 97 -3.00 -8.57 9.10
N ASN A 98 -2.17 -9.20 9.91
CA ASN A 98 -2.39 -10.54 10.47
C ASN A 98 -2.79 -10.54 11.96
N GLY A 99 -2.78 -9.38 12.62
CA GLY A 99 -3.12 -9.24 14.03
C GLY A 99 -2.01 -9.70 14.96
N VAL A 100 -0.75 -9.60 14.54
CA VAL A 100 0.43 -10.02 15.32
C VAL A 100 1.47 -8.91 15.36
N GLU A 101 2.16 -8.76 16.50
CA GLU A 101 3.28 -7.83 16.58
C GLU A 101 4.36 -8.23 15.58
N THR A 102 4.79 -7.28 14.75
CA THR A 102 5.66 -7.53 13.60
C THR A 102 6.71 -6.44 13.47
N VAL A 103 7.97 -6.84 13.30
CA VAL A 103 9.04 -5.91 12.90
C VAL A 103 9.01 -5.77 11.38
N GLY A 104 8.60 -4.60 10.90
CA GLY A 104 8.64 -4.26 9.48
C GLY A 104 9.99 -3.65 9.12
N ASN A 105 10.62 -4.14 8.05
CA ASN A 105 11.81 -3.61 7.41
C ASN A 105 11.39 -2.96 6.09
N VAL A 106 11.76 -1.70 5.90
CA VAL A 106 11.43 -0.93 4.70
C VAL A 106 12.74 -0.53 4.05
N LYS A 107 12.90 -0.94 2.81
CA LYS A 107 14.02 -0.55 1.95
C LYS A 107 13.52 0.40 0.88
N ILE A 108 14.22 1.52 0.75
CA ILE A 108 13.96 2.57 -0.22
C ILE A 108 15.20 2.70 -1.10
N SER A 109 15.03 2.47 -2.40
CA SER A 109 16.14 2.52 -3.37
C SER A 109 16.38 3.92 -3.92
N LEU A 110 15.45 4.86 -3.67
CA LEU A 110 15.62 6.28 -3.96
C LEU A 110 16.44 6.96 -2.87
N PHE A 111 16.94 8.17 -3.15
CA PHE A 111 17.68 8.96 -2.18
C PHE A 111 16.77 9.30 -1.00
N ALA A 112 17.06 8.72 0.17
CA ALA A 112 16.34 8.91 1.42
C ALA A 112 17.36 8.89 2.56
N GLU A 113 17.42 9.97 3.31
CA GLU A 113 18.39 10.18 4.38
C GLU A 113 17.79 9.92 5.76
N THR A 114 16.54 10.33 5.95
CA THR A 114 15.88 10.30 7.26
C THR A 114 14.44 9.87 7.17
N VAL A 115 13.95 9.30 8.26
CA VAL A 115 12.55 8.93 8.44
C VAL A 115 12.08 9.33 9.81
N VAL A 116 10.84 9.79 9.92
CA VAL A 116 10.16 10.02 11.18
C VAL A 116 8.76 9.42 11.12
N GLU A 117 8.33 8.75 12.19
CA GLU A 117 6.95 8.29 12.32
C GLU A 117 6.05 9.52 12.52
N THR A 118 4.86 9.49 11.93
CA THR A 118 3.87 10.56 12.03
C THR A 118 2.50 10.01 12.36
N ASP A 119 1.62 10.88 12.83
CA ASP A 119 0.20 10.59 12.84
C ASP A 119 -0.39 10.64 11.41
N LEU A 120 -1.72 10.48 11.29
CA LEU A 120 -2.41 10.51 10.00
C LEU A 120 -2.43 11.91 9.35
N LEU A 121 -2.14 12.96 10.11
CA LEU A 121 -2.05 14.37 9.69
C LEU A 121 -0.58 14.79 9.45
N GLU A 122 0.32 13.82 9.29
CA GLU A 122 1.74 14.03 9.00
C GLU A 122 2.51 14.77 10.10
N GLN A 123 1.94 14.85 11.31
CA GLN A 123 2.60 15.45 12.45
C GLN A 123 3.57 14.44 13.07
N PRO A 124 4.86 14.80 13.29
CA PRO A 124 5.85 13.88 13.84
C PRO A 124 5.46 13.32 15.21
N VAL A 125 5.57 11.99 15.35
CA VAL A 125 5.35 11.24 16.58
C VAL A 125 6.61 10.43 16.87
N GLY A 126 7.58 11.07 17.52
CA GLY A 126 8.85 10.45 17.91
C GLY A 126 10.08 11.11 17.29
N ASP A 127 11.21 10.42 17.38
CA ASP A 127 12.50 10.92 16.95
C ASP A 127 12.75 10.66 15.45
N ILE A 128 13.50 11.56 14.83
CA ILE A 128 14.01 11.37 13.48
C ILE A 128 15.09 10.28 13.50
N VAL A 129 14.93 9.27 12.66
CA VAL A 129 15.87 8.16 12.49
C VAL A 129 16.62 8.35 11.18
N LYS A 130 17.94 8.14 11.21
CA LYS A 130 18.75 8.08 9.98
C LYS A 130 18.55 6.74 9.29
N ILE A 131 18.27 6.78 7.99
CA ILE A 131 18.17 5.59 7.14
C ILE A 131 19.58 5.07 6.88
N GLN A 132 19.81 3.78 7.12
CA GLN A 132 21.13 3.15 6.91
C GLN A 132 21.05 2.25 5.69
N ASN A 133 21.90 2.50 4.68
CA ASN A 133 21.93 1.74 3.43
C ASN A 133 20.55 1.66 2.74
N GLY A 134 19.75 2.73 2.81
CA GLY A 134 18.40 2.77 2.27
C GLY A 134 17.36 1.99 3.09
N VAL A 135 17.69 1.48 4.28
CA VAL A 135 16.81 0.66 5.11
C VAL A 135 16.49 1.34 6.44
N PHE A 136 15.23 1.22 6.88
CA PHE A 136 14.81 1.46 8.25
C PHE A 136 13.85 0.37 8.72
N SER A 137 13.69 0.24 10.04
CA SER A 137 12.79 -0.74 10.64
C SER A 137 11.86 -0.10 11.67
N SER A 138 10.66 -0.62 11.81
CA SER A 138 9.72 -0.21 12.86
C SER A 138 8.91 -1.41 13.36
N VAL A 139 8.55 -1.39 14.64
CA VAL A 139 7.65 -2.38 15.23
C VAL A 139 6.21 -1.94 15.00
N PHE A 140 5.39 -2.83 14.46
CA PHE A 140 3.96 -2.68 14.31
C PHE A 140 3.24 -3.58 15.32
N LYS A 141 2.31 -3.02 16.08
CA LYS A 141 1.38 -3.79 16.91
C LYS A 141 0.32 -4.46 16.03
N PRO A 142 -0.42 -5.46 16.57
CA PRO A 142 -1.55 -6.09 15.86
C PRO A 142 -2.49 -5.06 15.20
N TYR A 143 -2.64 -5.15 13.87
CA TYR A 143 -3.47 -4.24 13.06
C TYR A 143 -3.11 -2.75 13.13
N GLU A 144 -1.89 -2.41 13.59
CA GLU A 144 -1.47 -1.03 13.70
C GLU A 144 -1.23 -0.41 12.32
N ILE A 145 -1.70 0.82 12.16
CA ILE A 145 -1.40 1.66 11.00
C ILE A 145 -0.27 2.61 11.43
N LYS A 146 0.81 2.62 10.68
CA LYS A 146 1.90 3.59 10.86
C LYS A 146 2.08 4.42 9.60
N THR A 147 2.33 5.70 9.80
CA THR A 147 2.67 6.64 8.74
C THR A 147 4.10 7.12 8.97
N PHE A 148 4.90 7.16 7.92
CA PHE A 148 6.29 7.57 7.97
C PHE A 148 6.52 8.69 6.97
N LYS A 149 7.12 9.79 7.42
CA LYS A 149 7.62 10.86 6.57
C LYS A 149 9.10 10.60 6.29
N VAL A 150 9.41 10.32 5.04
CA VAL A 150 10.74 10.01 4.52
C VAL A 150 11.28 11.23 3.78
N LYS A 151 12.49 11.65 4.12
CA LYS A 151 13.20 12.77 3.49
C LYS A 151 14.53 12.32 2.93
#